data_AF-A0A350IAF8-F1
#
_entry.id   AF-A0A350IAF8-F1
#
_cell.length_a   1.000
_cell.length_b   1.000
_cell.length_c   1.000
_cell.angle_alpha   90.00
_cell.angle_beta   90.00
_cell.angle_gamma   90.00
#
_symmetry.space_group_name_H-M   'P 1'
#
loop_
_entity.id
_entity.type
_entity.pdbx_description
1 polymer ?
#
loop_
_entity_poly.entity_id
_entity_poly.type
_entity_poly.pdbx_seq_one_letter_code
_entity_poly.pdbx_strand_id
1 'polypeptide(L)'
;MTKLLLAILFLSAAGSCDAAYKNWTEKERKLYHSYIALSAVDTYQAFKMIDCQKQPNCMIHEANPILGSHPQKHEVVMLKVIGNIGIYYMLDRDLIKREKALWWLNATQGLVVAHNGIYWRRRF
;
A
#
# COMPACT_ATOMS: atom_id res chain seq x y z
N MET A 1 -22.80 0.17 4.98
CA MET A 1 -22.54 0.79 3.65
C MET A 1 -22.19 2.27 3.76
N THR A 2 -22.96 3.09 4.48
CA THR A 2 -22.79 4.55 4.55
C THR A 2 -21.42 4.98 5.09
N LYS A 3 -20.88 4.31 6.12
CA LYS A 3 -19.56 4.64 6.70
C LYS A 3 -18.38 4.36 5.76
N LEU A 4 -18.49 3.34 4.88
CA LEU A 4 -17.44 2.98 3.92
C LEU A 4 -17.40 3.98 2.76
N LEU A 5 -18.58 4.37 2.26
CA LEU A 5 -18.71 5.43 1.24
C LEU A 5 -18.20 6.77 1.76
N LEU A 6 -18.51 7.13 3.00
CA LEU A 6 -17.98 8.32 3.66
C LEU A 6 -16.45 8.28 3.79
N ALA A 7 -15.87 7.13 4.17
CA ALA A 7 -14.42 6.99 4.24
C ALA A 7 -13.76 7.14 2.85
N ILE A 8 -14.36 6.57 1.81
CA ILE A 8 -13.88 6.69 0.41
C ILE A 8 -14.00 8.14 -0.07
N LEU A 9 -15.08 8.84 0.25
CA LEU A 9 -15.29 10.27 -0.04
C LEU A 9 -14.29 11.17 0.68
N PHE A 10 -13.99 10.89 1.96
CA PHE A 10 -12.97 11.65 2.69
C PHE A 10 -11.55 11.39 2.17
N LEU A 11 -11.24 10.15 1.78
CA LEU A 11 -9.95 9.80 1.17
C LEU A 11 -9.77 10.44 -0.22
N SER A 12 -10.85 10.55 -1.00
CA SER A 12 -10.81 11.20 -2.31
C SER A 12 -10.75 12.73 -2.22
N ALA A 13 -11.41 13.35 -1.22
CA ALA A 13 -11.29 14.78 -0.93
C ALA A 13 -9.92 15.17 -0.34
N ALA A 14 -9.26 14.27 0.40
CA ALA A 14 -7.89 14.49 0.86
C ALA A 14 -6.86 14.37 -0.28
N GLY A 15 -7.12 13.54 -1.30
CA GLY A 15 -6.28 13.39 -2.48
C GLY A 15 -6.31 14.59 -3.45
N SER A 16 -7.31 15.47 -3.35
CA SER A 16 -7.41 16.71 -4.13
C SER A 16 -6.80 17.93 -3.43
N CYS A 17 -6.26 17.79 -2.22
CA CYS A 17 -5.52 18.86 -1.56
C CYS A 17 -4.10 19.01 -2.14
N ASP A 18 -3.97 19.91 -3.12
CA ASP A 18 -2.69 20.37 -3.70
C ASP A 18 -1.69 20.93 -2.66
N ALA A 19 -2.15 21.24 -1.44
CA ALA A 19 -1.34 21.85 -0.39
C ALA A 19 -0.16 20.99 0.09
N ALA A 20 -0.30 19.65 0.10
CA ALA A 20 0.78 18.75 0.49
C ALA A 20 1.85 18.64 -0.62
N TYR A 21 1.43 18.62 -1.88
CA TYR A 21 2.31 18.32 -3.03
C TYR A 21 2.77 19.56 -3.80
N LYS A 22 2.77 20.75 -3.16
CA LYS A 22 2.93 22.04 -3.84
C LYS A 22 4.19 22.13 -4.74
N ASN A 23 5.25 21.40 -4.38
CA ASN A 23 6.53 21.37 -5.10
C ASN A 23 6.76 20.10 -5.94
N TRP A 24 5.76 19.22 -6.04
CA TRP A 24 5.86 17.98 -6.81
C TRP A 24 5.34 18.21 -8.22
N THR A 25 6.04 17.70 -9.22
CA THR A 25 5.55 17.75 -10.60
C THR A 25 4.30 16.87 -10.74
N GLU A 26 3.47 17.14 -11.76
CA GLU A 26 2.29 16.30 -12.03
C GLU A 26 2.66 14.82 -12.24
N LYS A 27 3.80 14.55 -12.88
CA LYS A 27 4.32 13.20 -13.10
C LYS A 27 4.67 12.51 -11.78
N GLU A 28 5.34 13.21 -10.87
CA GLU A 28 5.66 12.70 -9.53
C GLU A 28 4.39 12.41 -8.72
N ARG A 29 3.40 13.32 -8.74
CA ARG A 29 2.11 13.09 -8.09
C ARG A 29 1.40 11.85 -8.65
N LYS A 30 1.37 11.69 -9.97
CA LYS A 30 0.81 10.50 -10.63
C LYS A 30 1.53 9.21 -10.21
N LEU A 31 2.86 9.20 -10.22
CA LEU A 31 3.63 8.04 -9.78
C LEU A 31 3.39 7.73 -8.29
N TYR A 32 3.28 8.73 -7.44
CA TYR A 32 2.97 8.51 -6.02
C TYR A 32 1.56 7.98 -5.81
N HIS A 33 0.55 8.50 -6.52
CA HIS A 33 -0.79 7.94 -6.50
C HIS A 33 -0.81 6.48 -6.98
N SER A 34 -0.06 6.14 -8.03
CA SER A 34 0.11 4.75 -8.47
C SER A 34 0.71 3.87 -7.37
N TYR A 35 1.73 4.37 -6.65
CA TYR A 35 2.32 3.66 -5.52
C TYR A 35 1.29 3.42 -4.40
N ILE A 36 0.52 4.45 -4.02
CA ILE A 36 -0.54 4.35 -3.01
C ILE A 36 -1.62 3.35 -3.44
N ALA A 37 -2.02 3.37 -4.71
CA ALA A 37 -2.99 2.41 -5.26
C ALA A 37 -2.46 0.97 -5.17
N LEU A 38 -1.21 0.72 -5.57
CA LEU A 38 -0.57 -0.60 -5.43
C LEU A 38 -0.44 -1.03 -3.97
N SER A 39 -0.12 -0.10 -3.06
CA SER A 39 -0.10 -0.36 -1.61
C SER A 39 -1.48 -0.75 -1.07
N ALA A 40 -2.56 -0.14 -1.59
CA ALA A 40 -3.92 -0.50 -1.21
C ALA A 40 -4.29 -1.91 -1.71
N VAL A 41 -3.91 -2.26 -2.95
CA VAL A 41 -4.11 -3.62 -3.50
C VAL A 41 -3.36 -4.67 -2.66
N ASP A 42 -2.10 -4.41 -2.32
CA ASP A 42 -1.30 -5.30 -1.46
C ASP A 42 -1.92 -5.45 -0.06
N THR A 43 -2.43 -4.37 0.52
CA THR A 43 -3.16 -4.40 1.80
C THR A 43 -4.40 -5.28 1.72
N TYR A 44 -5.15 -5.19 0.61
CA TYR A 44 -6.30 -6.06 0.36
C TYR A 44 -5.90 -7.53 0.21
N GLN A 45 -4.77 -7.82 -0.45
CA GLN A 45 -4.23 -9.19 -0.54
C GLN A 45 -3.86 -9.73 0.85
N ALA A 46 -3.21 -8.92 1.69
CA ALA A 46 -2.91 -9.28 3.08
C ALA A 46 -4.20 -9.54 3.88
N PHE A 47 -5.26 -8.74 3.69
CA PHE A 47 -6.55 -9.00 4.35
C PHE A 47 -7.18 -10.33 3.95
N LYS A 48 -7.09 -10.70 2.66
CA LYS A 48 -7.55 -12.01 2.18
C LYS A 48 -6.76 -13.15 2.81
N MET A 49 -5.44 -13.00 2.92
CA MET A 49 -4.60 -13.95 3.64
C MET A 49 -5.04 -14.07 5.12
N ILE A 50 -5.24 -12.96 5.82
CA ILE A 50 -5.68 -12.98 7.23
C ILE A 50 -7.05 -13.67 7.37
N ASP A 51 -7.98 -13.42 6.44
CA ASP A 51 -9.27 -14.11 6.46
C ASP A 51 -9.15 -15.60 6.14
N CYS A 52 -8.23 -15.99 5.25
CA CYS A 52 -7.88 -17.39 5.00
C CYS A 52 -7.32 -18.05 6.26
N GLN A 53 -6.42 -17.40 6.99
CA GLN A 53 -5.77 -17.94 8.20
C GLN A 53 -6.76 -18.27 9.34
N LYS A 54 -8.00 -17.79 9.27
CA LYS A 54 -9.08 -18.20 10.18
C LYS A 54 -9.61 -19.61 9.89
N GLN A 55 -9.30 -20.16 8.72
CA GLN A 55 -9.66 -21.50 8.29
C GLN A 55 -8.50 -22.46 8.58
N PRO A 56 -8.78 -23.70 9.03
CA PRO A 56 -7.75 -24.66 9.45
C PRO A 56 -6.84 -25.16 8.32
N ASN A 57 -7.23 -24.95 7.05
CA ASN A 57 -6.51 -25.42 5.86
C ASN A 57 -5.73 -24.30 5.13
N CYS A 58 -5.61 -23.12 5.73
CA CYS A 58 -4.87 -22.04 5.10
C CYS A 58 -3.36 -22.25 5.22
N MET A 59 -2.68 -22.32 4.07
CA MET A 59 -1.23 -22.54 3.99
C MET A 59 -0.48 -21.26 3.57
N ILE A 60 -1.10 -20.09 3.73
CA ILE A 60 -0.54 -18.79 3.34
C ILE A 60 -0.19 -18.00 4.61
N HIS A 61 1.02 -17.45 4.65
CA HIS A 61 1.52 -16.68 5.77
C HIS A 61 2.12 -15.35 5.31
N GLU A 62 2.07 -14.37 6.21
CA GLU A 62 2.73 -13.08 6.00
C GLU A 62 4.24 -13.28 6.06
N ALA A 63 4.95 -12.67 5.11
CA ALA A 63 6.41 -12.75 5.00
C ALA A 63 7.10 -11.51 5.56
N ASN A 64 6.35 -10.43 5.83
CA ASN A 64 6.88 -9.22 6.42
C ASN A 64 7.37 -9.47 7.86
N PRO A 65 8.67 -9.33 8.13
CA PRO A 65 9.25 -9.66 9.43
C PRO A 65 8.76 -8.74 10.57
N ILE A 66 8.24 -7.55 10.26
CA ILE A 66 7.71 -6.60 11.26
C ILE A 66 6.35 -7.07 11.77
N LEU A 67 5.53 -7.68 10.90
CA LEU A 67 4.17 -8.09 11.20
C LEU A 67 4.08 -9.49 11.82
N GLY A 68 5.11 -10.32 11.63
CA GLY A 68 5.04 -11.75 11.94
C GLY A 68 4.14 -12.50 10.95
N SER A 69 3.99 -13.82 11.13
CA SER A 69 3.35 -14.71 10.15
C SER A 69 1.80 -14.65 10.14
N HIS A 70 1.18 -14.17 11.24
CA HIS A 70 -0.27 -14.12 11.44
C HIS A 70 -0.73 -12.76 11.98
N PRO A 71 -0.56 -11.68 11.21
CA PRO A 71 -0.95 -10.35 11.66
C PRO A 71 -2.47 -10.19 11.71
N GLN A 72 -2.91 -9.24 12.52
CA GLN A 72 -4.26 -8.72 12.48
C GLN A 72 -4.38 -7.62 11.41
N LYS A 73 -5.60 -7.42 10.89
CA LYS A 73 -5.86 -6.42 9.83
C LYS A 73 -5.43 -5.00 10.23
N HIS A 74 -5.60 -4.64 11.51
CA HIS A 74 -5.24 -3.31 12.00
C HIS A 74 -3.72 -3.11 12.05
N GLU A 75 -2.94 -4.15 12.31
CA GLU A 75 -1.46 -4.11 12.31
C GLU A 75 -0.93 -3.85 10.90
N VAL A 76 -1.53 -4.53 9.90
CA VAL A 76 -1.22 -4.29 8.48
C VAL A 76 -1.51 -2.83 8.11
N VAL A 77 -2.70 -2.31 8.45
CA VAL A 77 -3.08 -0.92 8.16
C VAL A 77 -2.12 0.06 8.84
N MET A 78 -1.82 -0.15 10.12
CA MET A 78 -0.94 0.72 10.88
C MET A 78 0.45 0.77 10.25
N LEU A 79 1.03 -0.38 9.91
CA LEU A 79 2.34 -0.43 9.26
C LEU A 79 2.34 0.26 7.89
N LYS A 80 1.28 0.09 7.10
CA LYS A 80 1.15 0.75 5.79
C LYS A 80 1.01 2.27 5.92
N VAL A 81 0.25 2.75 6.90
CA VAL A 81 0.09 4.19 7.16
C VAL A 81 1.42 4.79 7.61
N ILE A 82 2.09 4.20 8.60
CA ILE A 82 3.38 4.67 9.11
C ILE A 82 4.44 4.63 7.99
N GLY A 83 4.49 3.53 7.24
CA GLY A 83 5.39 3.36 6.10
C GLY A 83 5.17 4.42 5.02
N ASN A 84 3.92 4.69 4.64
CA ASN A 84 3.59 5.71 3.64
C ASN A 84 3.95 7.12 4.13
N ILE A 85 3.72 7.44 5.41
CA ILE A 85 4.16 8.71 6.00
C ILE A 85 5.69 8.83 5.90
N GLY A 86 6.43 7.78 6.30
CA GLY A 86 7.89 7.76 6.21
C GLY A 86 8.39 7.94 4.78
N ILE A 87 7.81 7.23 3.82
CA ILE A 87 8.13 7.34 2.39
C ILE A 87 7.86 8.75 1.87
N TYR A 88 6.72 9.34 2.21
CA TYR A 88 6.39 10.71 1.83
C TYR A 88 7.47 11.69 2.32
N TYR A 89 7.83 11.63 3.61
CA TYR A 89 8.88 12.50 4.16
C TYR A 89 10.26 12.25 3.55
N MET A 90 10.58 11.02 3.15
CA MET A 90 11.83 10.73 2.44
C MET A 90 11.85 11.32 1.03
N LEU A 91 10.73 11.19 0.30
CA LEU A 91 10.55 11.71 -1.06
C LEU A 91 10.52 13.24 -1.11
N ASP A 92 10.18 13.88 0.00
CA ASP A 92 10.14 15.35 0.10
C ASP A 92 11.52 15.98 0.36
N ARG A 93 12.56 15.19 0.66
CA ARG A 93 13.93 15.70 0.86
C ARG A 93 14.58 16.09 -0.47
N ASP A 94 15.21 17.27 -0.50
CA ASP A 94 15.87 17.84 -1.69
C ASP A 94 16.98 16.94 -2.30
N LEU A 95 17.61 16.08 -1.49
CA LEU A 95 18.69 15.19 -1.94
C LEU A 95 18.18 13.98 -2.75
N ILE A 96 16.87 13.70 -2.75
CA ILE A 96 16.30 12.54 -3.41
C ILE A 96 15.85 12.92 -4.82
N LYS A 97 16.30 12.14 -5.82
CA LYS A 97 15.73 12.17 -7.18
C LYS A 97 14.34 11.55 -7.15
N ARG A 98 13.34 12.32 -6.72
CA ARG A 98 11.97 11.88 -6.39
C ARG A 98 11.33 11.05 -7.49
N GLU A 99 11.33 11.51 -8.74
CA GLU A 99 10.80 10.74 -9.86
C GLU A 99 11.43 9.33 -9.98
N LYS A 100 12.76 9.23 -9.89
CA LYS A 100 13.47 7.95 -9.99
C LYS A 100 13.15 7.04 -8.80
N ALA A 101 13.06 7.60 -7.60
CA ALA A 101 12.68 6.86 -6.40
C ALA A 101 11.24 6.34 -6.51
N LEU A 102 10.32 7.15 -6.99
CA LEU A 102 8.92 6.77 -7.23
C LEU A 102 8.78 5.67 -8.28
N TRP A 103 9.59 5.69 -9.35
CA TRP A 103 9.66 4.58 -10.30
C TRP A 103 10.07 3.27 -9.64
N TRP A 104 11.11 3.30 -8.80
CA TRP A 104 11.54 2.12 -8.05
C TRP A 104 10.46 1.63 -7.07
N LEU A 105 9.83 2.53 -6.32
CA LEU A 105 8.75 2.19 -5.41
C LEU A 105 7.58 1.51 -6.15
N ASN A 106 7.17 2.06 -7.30
CA ASN A 106 6.12 1.44 -8.12
C ASN A 106 6.54 0.07 -8.67
N ALA A 107 7.77 -0.06 -9.17
CA ALA A 107 8.27 -1.32 -9.70
C ALA A 107 8.32 -2.41 -8.60
N THR A 108 8.90 -2.11 -7.44
CA THR A 108 8.98 -3.03 -6.32
C THR A 108 7.60 -3.39 -5.79
N GLN A 109 6.72 -2.41 -5.56
CA GLN A 109 5.37 -2.68 -5.07
C GLN A 109 4.54 -3.47 -6.09
N GLY A 110 4.71 -3.18 -7.39
CA GLY A 110 4.07 -3.91 -8.47
C GLY A 110 4.51 -5.38 -8.51
N LEU A 111 5.80 -5.66 -8.32
CA LEU A 111 6.32 -7.03 -8.21
C LEU A 111 5.73 -7.78 -7.01
N VAL A 112 5.61 -7.13 -5.85
CA VAL A 112 4.97 -7.73 -4.66
C VAL A 112 3.51 -8.07 -4.93
N VAL A 113 2.73 -7.13 -5.46
CA VAL A 113 1.32 -7.35 -5.80
C VAL A 113 1.14 -8.47 -6.81
N ALA A 114 1.97 -8.50 -7.86
CA ALA A 114 1.93 -9.54 -8.88
C ALA A 114 2.31 -10.90 -8.30
N HIS A 115 3.38 -10.96 -7.51
CA HIS A 115 3.81 -12.18 -6.82
C HIS A 115 2.71 -12.74 -5.92
N ASN A 116 2.14 -11.91 -5.05
CA ASN A 116 1.05 -12.27 -4.14
C ASN A 116 -0.19 -12.76 -4.91
N GLY A 117 -0.54 -12.09 -6.01
CA GLY A 117 -1.67 -12.48 -6.86
C GLY A 117 -1.48 -13.82 -7.56
N ILE A 118 -0.27 -14.07 -8.09
CA ILE A 118 0.09 -15.36 -8.72
C ILE A 118 0.11 -16.47 -7.66
N TYR A 119 0.70 -16.21 -6.50
CA TYR A 119 0.77 -17.15 -5.39
C TYR A 119 -0.62 -17.58 -4.93
N TRP A 120 -1.54 -16.62 -4.78
CA TRP A 120 -2.94 -16.90 -4.44
C TRP A 120 -3.61 -17.81 -5.47
N ARG A 121 -3.53 -17.48 -6.76
CA ARG A 121 -4.15 -18.24 -7.86
C ARG A 121 -3.62 -19.68 -8.00
N ARG A 122 -2.37 -19.93 -7.60
CA ARG A 122 -1.79 -21.28 -7.67
C ARG A 122 -2.24 -22.19 -6.52
N ARG A 123 -2.80 -21.62 -5.45
CA ARG A 123 -3.16 -22.35 -4.22
C ARG A 123 -4.67 -22.51 -4.03
N PHE A 124 -5.46 -21.72 -4.74
CA PHE A 124 -6.94 -21.71 -4.74
C PHE A 124 -7.46 -21.50 -6.16
#